data_AF-A0A182TJW2-F1
#
_entry.id   AF-A0A182TJW2-F1
#
_cell.length_a   1.000
_cell.length_b   1.000
_cell.length_c   1.000
_cell.angle_alpha   90.00
_cell.angle_beta   90.00
_cell.angle_gamma   90.00
#
_symmetry.space_group_name_H-M   'P 1'
#
loop_
_entity.id
_entity.type
_entity.pdbx_description
1 polymer ?
#
loop_
_entity_poly.entity_id
_entity_poly.type
_entity_poly.pdbx_seq_one_letter_code
_entity_poly.pdbx_strand_id
1 'polypeptide(L)'
;MTVVHRIVSFSYNLLQRHFNVGHPTEQFFLLRCLDVVSPAMLLQRPRSNLEVALKTLCLSVMVAHVIALAYDFSQQTDVRLAMDMLCMLSLFVSIILRSTCMRQYLAHINALDRLEKRPTFRVGTPYADASRRNVALQNSRYLGVALVLHSLTVTVYVIQNMVRENSFVKIITSFPIDLSERAPVLERVADLCYSLVGYVWGWYHGATQLTIIVLLRYAITEFRVFLHSLDSLDDQLRQRREQSQGAPDEERILRELLYEHARHHSQLIVVVTHLRTLLRNYSLVHFSFYMIIVATFMTRVLIIPGRSSFGLVIPLLVTTIYFLETFGMCMLVEMLVQLNRKVSTSLYGFSWPQYLRYGRATKRTMMLMIMQANMTKDFSAGGMTTVSAELFAKTCRMIYTMMMFMANMAT
;
A
#
# COMPACT_ATOMS: atom_id res chain seq x y z
N MET A 1 -11.67 -14.89 -35.00
CA MET A 1 -10.91 -13.70 -34.56
C MET A 1 -11.75 -12.42 -34.46
N THR A 2 -12.69 -12.16 -35.38
CA THR A 2 -13.55 -10.94 -35.40
C THR A 2 -14.51 -10.80 -34.21
N VAL A 3 -15.04 -11.90 -33.67
CA VAL A 3 -15.94 -11.88 -32.50
C VAL A 3 -15.20 -11.51 -31.21
N VAL A 4 -14.02 -12.09 -30.98
CA VAL A 4 -13.16 -11.76 -29.83
C VAL A 4 -12.76 -10.28 -29.87
N HIS A 5 -12.38 -9.78 -31.05
CA HIS A 5 -12.06 -8.35 -31.21
C HIS A 5 -13.27 -7.44 -30.91
N ARG A 6 -14.48 -7.79 -31.36
CA ARG A 6 -15.69 -7.02 -31.03
C ARG A 6 -16.01 -7.03 -29.54
N ILE A 7 -15.94 -8.19 -28.89
CA ILE A 7 -16.18 -8.32 -27.45
C ILE A 7 -15.16 -7.49 -26.68
N VAL A 8 -13.87 -7.59 -27.02
CA VAL A 8 -12.81 -6.80 -26.38
C VAL A 8 -13.02 -5.31 -26.60
N SER A 9 -13.37 -4.87 -27.83
CA SER A 9 -13.64 -3.45 -28.10
C SER A 9 -14.87 -2.93 -27.37
N PHE A 10 -15.90 -3.76 -27.23
CA PHE A 10 -17.14 -3.41 -26.52
C PHE A 10 -16.88 -3.31 -25.01
N SER A 11 -16.20 -4.30 -24.44
CA SER A 11 -15.76 -4.28 -23.04
C SER A 11 -14.86 -3.09 -22.75
N TYR A 12 -13.91 -2.78 -23.64
CA TYR A 12 -13.05 -1.61 -23.52
C TYR A 12 -13.85 -0.31 -23.57
N ASN A 13 -14.76 -0.15 -24.53
CA ASN A 13 -15.60 1.05 -24.63
C ASN A 13 -16.53 1.21 -23.42
N LEU A 14 -17.07 0.12 -22.90
CA LEU A 14 -17.90 0.12 -21.69
C LEU A 14 -17.07 0.49 -20.45
N LEU A 15 -15.88 -0.09 -20.30
CA LEU A 15 -14.94 0.26 -19.25
C LEU A 15 -14.48 1.72 -19.34
N GLN A 16 -14.18 2.21 -20.54
CA GLN A 16 -13.78 3.61 -20.75
C GLN A 16 -14.92 4.57 -20.43
N ARG A 17 -16.14 4.26 -20.88
CA ARG A 17 -17.33 5.09 -20.67
C ARG A 17 -17.76 5.15 -19.20
N HIS A 18 -17.70 4.04 -18.47
CA HIS A 18 -18.24 3.95 -17.11
C HIS A 18 -17.20 4.06 -16.01
N PHE A 19 -15.96 3.64 -16.27
CA PHE A 19 -14.88 3.57 -15.28
C PHE A 19 -13.71 4.50 -15.60
N ASN A 20 -13.67 5.18 -16.76
CA ASN A 20 -12.63 6.14 -17.15
C ASN A 20 -11.21 5.62 -16.86
N VAL A 21 -10.83 4.55 -17.55
CA VAL A 21 -9.59 3.78 -17.29
C VAL A 21 -8.33 4.51 -17.76
N GLY A 22 -8.46 5.73 -18.31
CA GLY A 22 -7.38 6.50 -18.94
C GLY A 22 -7.14 6.09 -20.40
N HIS A 23 -6.57 6.96 -21.21
CA HIS A 23 -6.20 6.61 -22.59
C HIS A 23 -4.87 5.84 -22.58
N PRO A 24 -4.71 4.73 -23.34
CA PRO A 24 -3.48 3.93 -23.36
C PRO A 24 -2.24 4.69 -23.86
N THR A 25 -2.43 5.85 -24.47
CA THR A 25 -1.37 6.75 -24.98
C THR A 25 -1.04 7.89 -24.02
N GLU A 26 -1.83 8.09 -22.97
CA GLU A 26 -1.53 9.02 -21.87
C GLU A 26 -0.78 8.27 -20.75
N GLN A 27 -0.05 8.99 -19.89
CA GLN A 27 0.69 8.37 -18.78
C GLN A 27 -0.19 7.38 -18.01
N PHE A 28 0.27 6.14 -17.90
CA PHE A 28 -0.42 5.08 -17.18
C PHE A 28 -0.48 5.43 -15.68
N PHE A 29 -1.64 5.90 -15.21
CA PHE A 29 -1.81 6.30 -13.81
C PHE A 29 -2.24 5.10 -12.96
N LEU A 30 -1.24 4.49 -12.32
CA LEU A 30 -1.39 3.27 -11.55
C LEU A 30 -2.47 3.35 -10.46
N LEU A 31 -2.53 4.48 -9.75
CA LEU A 31 -3.53 4.74 -8.71
C LEU A 31 -4.95 4.75 -9.26
N ARG A 32 -5.17 5.20 -10.51
CA ARG A 32 -6.49 5.18 -11.15
C ARG A 32 -6.93 3.76 -11.48
N CYS A 33 -6.02 2.92 -11.98
CA CYS A 33 -6.31 1.51 -12.22
C CYS A 33 -6.71 0.79 -10.92
N LEU A 34 -5.98 1.06 -9.84
CA LEU A 34 -6.29 0.53 -8.51
C LEU A 34 -7.65 1.03 -8.00
N ASP A 35 -7.99 2.30 -8.20
CA ASP A 35 -9.29 2.85 -7.83
C ASP A 35 -10.44 2.23 -8.64
N VAL A 36 -10.24 1.94 -9.93
CA VAL A 36 -11.25 1.29 -10.78
C VAL A 36 -11.56 -0.12 -10.29
N VAL A 37 -10.51 -0.93 -10.05
CA VAL A 37 -10.63 -2.33 -9.65
C VAL A 37 -11.10 -2.47 -8.19
N SER A 38 -10.80 -1.49 -7.34
CA SER A 38 -11.15 -1.56 -5.92
C SER A 38 -12.56 -1.07 -5.61
N PRO A 39 -13.31 -1.79 -4.77
CA PRO A 39 -14.51 -1.27 -4.10
C PRO A 39 -14.22 -0.03 -3.23
N ALA A 40 -12.95 0.23 -2.87
CA ALA A 40 -12.56 1.26 -1.90
C ALA A 40 -12.83 2.70 -2.35
N MET A 41 -12.95 2.98 -3.65
CA MET A 41 -13.29 4.32 -4.13
C MET A 41 -12.38 5.44 -3.54
N LEU A 42 -11.05 5.19 -3.51
CA LEU A 42 -10.05 6.01 -2.82
C LEU A 42 -9.66 7.31 -3.52
N LEU A 43 -9.99 7.49 -4.79
CA LEU A 43 -9.71 8.74 -5.52
C LEU A 43 -10.97 9.62 -5.66
N GLN A 44 -10.81 10.95 -5.59
CA GLN A 44 -11.87 11.88 -6.00
C GLN A 44 -11.87 12.02 -7.52
N ARG A 45 -12.85 11.40 -8.17
CA ARG A 45 -13.11 11.54 -9.61
C ARG A 45 -14.61 11.46 -9.89
N PRO A 46 -15.10 12.06 -10.99
CA PRO A 46 -16.47 11.83 -11.42
C PRO A 46 -16.65 10.34 -11.72
N ARG A 47 -17.63 9.71 -11.08
CA ARG A 47 -17.99 8.30 -11.25
C ARG A 47 -19.38 8.20 -11.85
N SER A 48 -19.60 7.20 -12.68
CA SER A 48 -20.94 6.89 -13.17
C SER A 48 -21.80 6.26 -12.06
N ASN A 49 -23.12 6.45 -12.11
CA ASN A 49 -24.04 5.80 -11.16
C ASN A 49 -23.91 4.27 -11.17
N LEU A 50 -23.58 3.68 -12.33
CA LEU A 50 -23.33 2.25 -12.47
C LEU A 50 -22.09 1.80 -11.69
N GLU A 51 -20.98 2.54 -11.78
CA GLU A 51 -19.76 2.22 -11.01
C GLU A 51 -20.05 2.26 -9.50
N VAL A 52 -20.76 3.31 -9.04
CA VAL A 52 -21.11 3.45 -7.62
C VAL A 52 -22.02 2.31 -7.16
N ALA A 53 -23.04 1.97 -7.95
CA ALA A 53 -23.95 0.86 -7.64
C ALA A 53 -23.21 -0.48 -7.55
N LEU A 54 -22.35 -0.79 -8.53
CA LEU A 54 -21.58 -2.04 -8.55
C LEU A 54 -20.63 -2.14 -7.34
N LYS A 55 -19.90 -1.07 -7.02
CA LYS A 55 -18.98 -1.05 -5.88
C LYS A 55 -19.71 -1.12 -4.54
N THR A 56 -20.88 -0.48 -4.44
CA THR A 56 -21.72 -0.55 -3.24
C THR A 56 -22.27 -1.96 -3.05
N LEU A 57 -22.69 -2.63 -4.13
CA LEU A 57 -23.09 -4.03 -4.11
C LEU A 57 -21.94 -4.96 -3.69
N CYS A 58 -20.73 -4.74 -4.20
CA CYS A 58 -19.56 -5.52 -3.78
C CYS A 58 -19.30 -5.35 -2.28
N LEU A 59 -19.35 -4.11 -1.77
CA LEU A 59 -19.16 -3.83 -0.34
C LEU A 59 -20.25 -4.46 0.52
N SER A 60 -21.53 -4.42 0.10
CA SER A 60 -22.61 -5.04 0.86
C SER A 60 -22.47 -6.55 0.94
N VAL A 61 -22.08 -7.21 -0.16
CA VAL A 61 -21.77 -8.65 -0.19
C VAL A 61 -20.62 -8.98 0.77
N MET A 62 -19.56 -8.17 0.79
CA MET A 62 -18.43 -8.37 1.70
C MET A 62 -18.82 -8.19 3.18
N VAL A 63 -19.62 -7.17 3.50
CA VAL A 63 -20.11 -6.96 4.86
C VAL A 63 -21.03 -8.11 5.30
N ALA A 64 -21.95 -8.54 4.44
CA ALA A 64 -22.80 -9.69 4.72
C ALA A 64 -21.98 -10.97 4.96
N HIS A 65 -20.92 -11.21 4.17
CA HIS A 65 -20.01 -12.33 4.35
C HIS A 65 -19.28 -12.27 5.70
N VAL A 66 -18.83 -11.09 6.15
CA VAL A 66 -18.22 -10.92 7.48
C VAL A 66 -19.22 -11.20 8.60
N ILE A 67 -20.46 -10.72 8.48
CA ILE A 67 -21.51 -10.93 9.48
C ILE A 67 -21.85 -12.43 9.58
N ALA A 68 -22.02 -13.10 8.44
CA ALA A 68 -22.25 -14.54 8.40
C ALA A 68 -21.11 -15.30 9.08
N LEU A 69 -19.86 -15.03 8.68
CA LEU A 69 -18.68 -15.68 9.28
C LEU A 69 -18.55 -15.41 10.79
N ALA A 70 -18.89 -14.21 11.26
CA ALA A 70 -18.90 -13.89 12.68
C ALA A 70 -20.00 -14.64 13.44
N TYR A 71 -21.18 -14.81 12.83
CA TYR A 71 -22.25 -15.63 13.38
C TYR A 71 -21.81 -17.10 13.47
N ASP A 72 -21.25 -17.67 12.40
CA ASP A 72 -20.79 -19.05 12.39
C ASP A 72 -19.70 -19.29 13.43
N PHE A 73 -18.74 -18.36 13.55
CA PHE A 73 -17.72 -18.39 14.60
C PHE A 73 -18.32 -18.45 16.01
N SER A 74 -19.42 -17.72 16.27
CA SER A 74 -20.08 -17.72 17.57
C SER A 74 -20.80 -19.03 17.90
N GLN A 75 -21.14 -19.83 16.89
CA GLN A 75 -21.84 -21.11 17.03
C GLN A 75 -20.88 -22.31 17.05
N GLN A 76 -19.58 -22.11 16.75
CA GLN A 76 -18.64 -23.22 16.67
C GLN A 76 -18.28 -23.79 18.04
N THR A 77 -18.43 -25.11 18.17
CA THR A 77 -18.02 -25.87 19.35
C THR A 77 -16.63 -26.49 19.20
N ASP A 78 -16.18 -26.77 17.97
CA ASP A 78 -14.82 -27.24 17.70
C ASP A 78 -13.83 -26.06 17.69
N VAL A 79 -12.94 -26.05 18.67
CA VAL A 79 -11.88 -25.04 18.83
C VAL A 79 -10.99 -24.94 17.58
N ARG A 80 -10.73 -26.05 16.86
CA ARG A 80 -9.88 -26.04 15.66
C ARG A 80 -10.53 -25.24 14.54
N LEU A 81 -11.81 -25.50 14.29
CA LEU A 81 -12.59 -24.78 13.30
C LEU A 81 -12.79 -23.32 13.71
N ALA A 82 -13.06 -23.07 14.99
CA ALA A 82 -13.18 -21.71 15.53
C ALA A 82 -11.89 -20.89 15.28
N MET A 83 -10.71 -21.48 15.48
CA MET A 83 -9.43 -20.80 15.23
C MET A 83 -9.19 -20.49 13.74
N ASP A 84 -9.55 -21.42 12.84
CA ASP A 84 -9.43 -21.18 11.41
C ASP A 84 -10.43 -20.10 10.93
N MET A 85 -11.66 -20.12 11.47
CA MET A 85 -12.67 -19.07 11.24
C MET A 85 -12.22 -17.72 11.78
N LEU A 86 -11.62 -17.67 12.97
CA LEU A 86 -11.08 -16.45 13.55
C LEU A 86 -9.96 -15.87 12.70
N CYS A 87 -9.11 -16.70 12.12
CA CYS A 87 -8.06 -16.27 11.18
C CYS A 87 -8.66 -15.58 9.95
N MET A 88 -9.66 -16.20 9.30
CA MET A 88 -10.33 -15.62 8.14
C MET A 88 -11.15 -14.38 8.47
N LEU A 89 -11.85 -14.38 9.61
CA LEU A 89 -12.59 -13.23 10.09
C LEU A 89 -11.65 -12.05 10.34
N SER A 90 -10.50 -12.31 10.97
CA SER A 90 -9.45 -11.31 11.20
C SER A 90 -8.93 -10.73 9.89
N LEU A 91 -8.69 -11.58 8.87
CA LEU A 91 -8.31 -11.12 7.53
C LEU A 91 -9.37 -10.20 6.93
N PHE A 92 -10.63 -10.63 6.87
CA PHE A 92 -11.70 -9.88 6.24
C PHE A 92 -11.99 -8.55 6.95
N VAL A 93 -12.06 -8.57 8.28
CA VAL A 93 -12.22 -7.36 9.10
C VAL A 93 -11.04 -6.41 8.90
N SER A 94 -9.80 -6.92 8.85
CA SER A 94 -8.61 -6.12 8.57
C SER A 94 -8.69 -5.40 7.22
N ILE A 95 -9.15 -6.09 6.18
CA ILE A 95 -9.29 -5.52 4.84
C ILE A 95 -10.34 -4.38 4.85
N ILE A 96 -11.48 -4.57 5.49
CA ILE A 96 -12.53 -3.52 5.62
C ILE A 96 -12.01 -2.32 6.42
N LEU A 97 -11.40 -2.56 7.59
CA LEU A 97 -10.93 -1.50 8.48
C LEU A 97 -9.82 -0.69 7.82
N ARG A 98 -8.80 -1.33 7.22
CA ARG A 98 -7.71 -0.62 6.52
C ARG A 98 -8.23 0.27 5.42
N SER A 99 -9.18 -0.24 4.63
CA SER A 99 -9.76 0.50 3.51
C SER A 99 -10.64 1.67 3.99
N THR A 100 -11.37 1.48 5.09
CA THR A 100 -12.13 2.54 5.76
C THR A 100 -11.21 3.63 6.31
N CYS A 101 -10.09 3.26 6.94
CA CYS A 101 -9.07 4.23 7.37
C CYS A 101 -8.54 5.03 6.18
N MET A 102 -8.26 4.39 5.04
CA MET A 102 -7.78 5.09 3.84
C MET A 102 -8.81 6.08 3.29
N ARG A 103 -10.10 5.73 3.31
CA ARG A 103 -11.18 6.65 2.91
C ARG A 103 -11.25 7.92 3.77
N GLN A 104 -10.97 7.82 5.07
CA GLN A 104 -10.96 8.99 5.96
C GLN A 104 -9.86 9.99 5.58
N TYR A 105 -8.80 9.53 4.92
CA TYR A 105 -7.65 10.35 4.51
C TYR A 105 -7.62 10.67 3.02
N LEU A 106 -8.78 10.64 2.35
CA LEU A 106 -8.89 10.84 0.91
C LEU A 106 -8.32 12.19 0.45
N ALA A 107 -8.46 13.25 1.25
CA ALA A 107 -7.86 14.55 0.98
C ALA A 107 -6.31 14.48 0.89
N HIS A 108 -5.68 13.68 1.74
CA HIS A 108 -4.23 13.47 1.72
C HIS A 108 -3.81 12.62 0.52
N ILE A 109 -4.55 11.56 0.19
CA ILE A 109 -4.31 10.73 -1.00
C ILE A 109 -4.38 11.60 -2.26
N ASN A 110 -5.39 12.47 -2.37
CA ASN A 110 -5.51 13.37 -3.51
C ASN A 110 -4.40 14.42 -3.58
N ALA A 111 -3.90 14.91 -2.44
CA ALA A 111 -2.76 15.81 -2.41
C ALA A 111 -1.49 15.13 -2.95
N LEU A 112 -1.28 13.86 -2.60
CA LEU A 112 -0.16 13.05 -3.06
C LEU A 112 -0.31 12.67 -4.55
N ASP A 113 -1.51 12.32 -5.01
CA ASP A 113 -1.81 12.02 -6.42
C ASP A 113 -1.61 13.25 -7.33
N ARG A 114 -1.86 14.48 -6.83
CA ARG A 114 -1.53 15.71 -7.58
C ARG A 114 -0.01 15.88 -7.74
N LEU A 115 0.77 15.51 -6.73
CA LEU A 115 2.24 15.53 -6.80
C LEU A 115 2.75 14.54 -7.85
N GLU A 116 2.10 13.39 -7.98
CA GLU A 116 2.39 12.40 -9.04
C GLU A 116 2.12 12.96 -10.43
N LYS A 117 0.97 13.59 -10.63
CA LYS A 117 0.54 14.09 -11.94
C LYS A 117 1.29 15.31 -12.43
N ARG A 118 1.73 16.18 -11.52
CA ARG A 118 2.35 17.47 -11.87
C ARG A 118 3.59 17.68 -11.01
N PRO A 119 4.69 16.98 -11.29
CA PRO A 119 5.97 17.30 -10.65
C PRO A 119 6.33 18.75 -11.00
N THR A 120 6.76 19.53 -10.01
CA THR A 120 7.12 20.95 -10.18
C THR A 120 8.62 21.19 -10.16
N PHE A 121 9.41 20.25 -9.65
CA PHE A 121 10.85 20.41 -9.44
C PHE A 121 11.66 19.66 -10.50
N ARG A 122 12.65 20.34 -11.10
CA ARG A 122 13.61 19.79 -12.08
C ARG A 122 12.95 19.04 -13.25
N VAL A 123 11.77 19.50 -13.69
CA VAL A 123 11.08 18.95 -14.86
C VAL A 123 11.91 19.21 -16.13
N GLY A 124 12.02 18.21 -17.00
CA GLY A 124 12.80 18.32 -18.24
C GLY A 124 14.29 18.05 -18.07
N THR A 125 14.75 17.73 -16.86
CA THR A 125 16.13 17.29 -16.63
C THR A 125 16.25 15.78 -16.87
N PRO A 126 17.32 15.30 -17.53
CA PRO A 126 17.44 13.90 -17.93
C PRO A 126 17.40 12.95 -16.73
N TYR A 127 18.01 13.34 -15.61
CA TYR A 127 18.00 12.54 -14.39
C TYR A 127 16.60 12.45 -13.75
N ALA A 128 15.91 13.58 -13.59
CA ALA A 128 14.59 13.59 -12.94
C ALA A 128 13.57 12.80 -13.76
N ASP A 129 13.55 13.00 -15.07
CA ASP A 129 12.62 12.32 -15.97
C ASP A 129 12.91 10.83 -16.08
N ALA A 130 14.20 10.44 -16.15
CA ALA A 130 14.59 9.03 -16.12
C ALA A 130 14.23 8.35 -14.79
N SER A 131 14.47 9.01 -13.65
CA SER A 131 14.15 8.49 -12.32
C SER A 131 12.64 8.27 -12.15
N ARG A 132 11.82 9.28 -12.49
CA ARG A 132 10.35 9.20 -12.45
C ARG A 132 9.81 8.12 -13.38
N ARG A 133 10.30 8.06 -14.62
CA ARG A 133 9.91 7.02 -15.59
C ARG A 133 10.27 5.61 -15.11
N ASN A 134 11.48 5.43 -14.57
CA ASN A 134 11.92 4.14 -14.05
C ASN A 134 11.03 3.66 -12.90
N VAL A 135 10.70 4.55 -11.96
CA VAL A 135 9.82 4.21 -10.84
C VAL A 135 8.40 3.91 -11.31
N ALA A 136 7.85 4.66 -12.28
CA ALA A 136 6.57 4.35 -12.88
C ALA A 136 6.56 2.94 -13.50
N LEU A 137 7.59 2.59 -14.28
CA LEU A 137 7.74 1.25 -14.86
C LEU A 137 7.88 0.15 -13.79
N GLN A 138 8.68 0.40 -12.76
CA GLN A 138 8.85 -0.54 -11.64
C GLN A 138 7.56 -0.71 -10.84
N ASN A 139 6.77 0.35 -10.69
CA ASN A 139 5.47 0.29 -10.01
C ASN A 139 4.45 -0.49 -10.84
N SER A 140 4.41 -0.31 -12.17
CA SER A 140 3.54 -1.12 -13.05
C SER A 140 3.93 -2.59 -13.05
N ARG A 141 5.24 -2.91 -13.07
CA ARG A 141 5.73 -4.29 -12.95
C ARG A 141 5.37 -4.90 -11.60
N TYR A 142 5.63 -4.17 -10.52
CA TYR A 142 5.28 -4.60 -9.17
C TYR A 142 3.77 -4.82 -9.02
N LEU A 143 2.95 -3.91 -9.55
CA LEU A 143 1.50 -4.07 -9.57
C LEU A 143 1.09 -5.36 -10.29
N GLY A 144 1.60 -5.58 -11.50
CA GLY A 144 1.28 -6.77 -12.28
C GLY A 144 1.62 -8.05 -11.51
N VAL A 145 2.82 -8.13 -10.93
CA VAL A 145 3.25 -9.28 -10.14
C VAL A 145 2.38 -9.46 -8.89
N ALA A 146 2.13 -8.39 -8.13
CA ALA A 146 1.32 -8.46 -6.92
C ALA A 146 -0.13 -8.88 -7.20
N LEU A 147 -0.76 -8.33 -8.25
CA LEU A 147 -2.10 -8.72 -8.67
C LEU A 147 -2.15 -10.19 -9.09
N VAL A 148 -1.17 -10.68 -9.84
CA VAL A 148 -1.07 -12.10 -10.22
C VAL A 148 -0.93 -12.99 -8.98
N LEU A 149 -0.08 -12.61 -8.02
CA LEU A 149 0.10 -13.37 -6.77
C LEU A 149 -1.18 -13.39 -5.93
N HIS A 150 -1.90 -12.27 -5.82
CA HIS A 150 -3.21 -12.23 -5.16
C HIS A 150 -4.23 -13.10 -5.89
N SER A 151 -4.31 -13.00 -7.21
CA SER A 151 -5.21 -13.84 -8.01
C SER A 151 -4.89 -15.33 -7.87
N LEU A 152 -3.62 -15.70 -7.85
CA LEU A 152 -3.19 -17.09 -7.63
C LEU A 152 -3.58 -17.57 -6.22
N THR A 153 -3.36 -16.75 -5.20
CA THR A 153 -3.74 -17.06 -3.81
C THR A 153 -5.23 -17.30 -3.68
N VAL A 154 -6.05 -16.43 -4.28
CA VAL A 154 -7.51 -16.62 -4.30
C VAL A 154 -7.90 -17.85 -5.13
N THR A 155 -7.22 -18.12 -6.24
CA THR A 155 -7.47 -19.32 -7.05
C THR A 155 -7.24 -20.58 -6.23
N VAL A 156 -6.14 -20.63 -5.47
CA VAL A 156 -5.86 -21.74 -4.54
C VAL A 156 -6.95 -21.85 -3.49
N TYR A 157 -7.40 -20.73 -2.90
CA TYR A 157 -8.52 -20.71 -1.96
C TYR A 157 -9.81 -21.28 -2.58
N VAL A 158 -10.17 -20.88 -3.80
CA VAL A 158 -11.38 -21.36 -4.49
C VAL A 158 -11.27 -22.84 -4.80
N ILE A 159 -10.17 -23.28 -5.40
CA ILE A 159 -9.94 -24.70 -5.72
C ILE A 159 -10.01 -25.54 -4.46
N GLN A 160 -9.33 -25.11 -3.39
CA GLN A 160 -9.32 -25.83 -2.14
C GLN A 160 -10.71 -25.96 -1.53
N ASN A 161 -11.55 -24.93 -1.65
CA ASN A 161 -12.92 -24.96 -1.16
C ASN A 161 -13.86 -25.83 -2.00
N MET A 162 -13.65 -25.89 -3.31
CA MET A 162 -14.49 -26.71 -4.20
C MET A 162 -14.11 -28.19 -4.18
N VAL A 163 -12.82 -28.52 -4.03
CA VAL A 163 -12.32 -29.89 -4.15
C VAL A 163 -12.40 -30.66 -2.84
N ARG A 164 -12.23 -30.01 -1.68
CA ARG A 164 -12.27 -30.73 -0.39
C ARG A 164 -13.70 -30.99 0.07
N GLU A 165 -13.94 -32.21 0.55
CA GLU A 165 -15.23 -32.63 1.10
C GLU A 165 -15.58 -31.88 2.38
N ASN A 166 -14.61 -31.72 3.28
CA ASN A 166 -14.70 -30.85 4.45
C ASN A 166 -14.08 -29.49 4.10
N SER A 167 -14.69 -28.66 3.27
CA SER A 167 -14.16 -27.33 2.98
C SER A 167 -14.72 -26.25 3.91
N PHE A 168 -14.07 -25.08 3.95
CA PHE A 168 -14.52 -23.95 4.77
C PHE A 168 -15.92 -23.49 4.38
N VAL A 169 -16.19 -23.38 3.08
CA VAL A 169 -17.48 -22.93 2.56
C VAL A 169 -18.60 -23.88 2.96
N LYS A 170 -18.39 -25.20 2.83
CA LYS A 170 -19.38 -26.22 3.22
C LYS A 170 -19.70 -26.26 4.72
N ILE A 171 -18.81 -25.71 5.55
CA ILE A 171 -18.99 -25.68 7.02
C ILE A 171 -19.61 -24.35 7.50
N ILE A 172 -19.55 -23.30 6.69
CA ILE A 172 -19.86 -21.90 7.10
C ILE A 172 -21.05 -21.34 6.34
N THR A 173 -21.62 -22.08 5.43
CA THR A 173 -22.92 -21.70 4.91
C THR A 173 -23.99 -22.13 5.90
N SER A 174 -24.24 -21.31 6.93
CA SER A 174 -25.56 -21.25 7.58
C SER A 174 -26.58 -20.68 6.58
N PHE A 175 -26.72 -21.30 5.41
CA PHE A 175 -27.97 -21.22 4.71
C PHE A 175 -28.94 -22.03 5.57
N PRO A 176 -30.05 -21.46 6.06
CA PRO A 176 -31.01 -22.17 6.93
C PRO A 176 -31.73 -23.32 6.21
N ILE A 177 -31.32 -23.63 4.98
CA ILE A 177 -31.87 -24.64 4.11
C ILE A 177 -30.70 -25.49 3.66
N ASP A 178 -30.59 -26.68 4.24
CA ASP A 178 -29.74 -27.73 3.70
C ASP A 178 -30.33 -28.18 2.35
N LEU A 179 -29.65 -27.82 1.27
CA LEU A 179 -30.04 -28.16 -0.10
C LEU A 179 -29.38 -29.45 -0.59
N SER A 180 -28.50 -30.06 0.22
CA SER A 180 -27.70 -31.22 -0.19
C SER A 180 -28.57 -32.42 -0.57
N GLU A 181 -29.64 -32.67 0.18
CA GLU A 181 -30.56 -33.77 -0.08
C GLU A 181 -31.58 -33.47 -1.18
N ARG A 182 -32.00 -32.21 -1.36
CA ARG A 182 -33.08 -31.82 -2.29
C ARG A 182 -32.60 -31.35 -3.66
N ALA A 183 -31.47 -30.66 -3.72
CA ALA A 183 -30.98 -30.01 -4.94
C ALA A 183 -29.44 -29.88 -4.92
N PRO A 184 -28.69 -31.00 -5.06
CA PRO A 184 -27.23 -31.02 -4.92
C PRO A 184 -26.51 -30.16 -5.98
N VAL A 185 -27.13 -29.95 -7.15
CA VAL A 185 -26.58 -29.06 -8.19
C VAL A 185 -26.68 -27.60 -7.76
N LEU A 186 -27.79 -27.20 -7.13
CA LEU A 186 -28.00 -25.82 -6.68
C LEU A 186 -27.05 -25.47 -5.53
N GLU A 187 -26.83 -26.41 -4.61
CA GLU A 187 -25.85 -26.27 -3.54
C GLU A 187 -24.42 -26.08 -4.08
N ARG A 188 -23.97 -26.90 -5.03
CA ARG A 188 -22.65 -26.71 -5.66
C ARG A 188 -22.49 -25.36 -6.36
N VAL A 189 -23.56 -24.85 -6.96
CA VAL A 189 -23.56 -23.51 -7.56
C VAL A 189 -23.48 -22.43 -6.48
N ALA A 190 -24.17 -22.60 -5.35
CA ALA A 190 -24.07 -21.69 -4.22
C ALA A 190 -22.66 -21.68 -3.62
N ASP A 191 -22.05 -22.85 -3.40
CA ASP A 191 -20.66 -23.00 -2.93
C ASP A 191 -19.66 -22.30 -3.85
N LEU A 192 -19.84 -22.47 -5.16
CA LEU A 192 -19.00 -21.80 -6.16
C LEU A 192 -19.17 -20.29 -6.08
N CYS A 193 -20.41 -19.79 -6.06
CA CYS A 193 -20.69 -18.36 -5.94
C CYS A 193 -20.07 -17.76 -4.67
N TYR A 194 -20.20 -18.45 -3.54
CA TYR A 194 -19.61 -18.02 -2.27
C TYR A 194 -18.08 -18.02 -2.32
N SER A 195 -17.48 -19.07 -2.90
CA SER A 195 -16.03 -19.16 -3.09
C SER A 195 -15.50 -18.03 -3.98
N LEU A 196 -16.23 -17.68 -5.04
CA LEU A 196 -15.86 -16.60 -5.97
C LEU A 196 -15.86 -15.21 -5.32
N VAL A 197 -16.59 -15.01 -4.21
CA VAL A 197 -16.48 -13.76 -3.40
C VAL A 197 -15.04 -13.55 -2.90
N GLY A 198 -14.25 -14.62 -2.75
CA GLY A 198 -12.82 -14.54 -2.44
C GLY A 198 -12.02 -13.66 -3.41
N TYR A 199 -12.42 -13.55 -4.68
CA TYR A 199 -11.78 -12.64 -5.64
C TYR A 199 -12.03 -11.17 -5.31
N VAL A 200 -13.24 -10.85 -4.87
CA VAL A 200 -13.57 -9.50 -4.43
C VAL A 200 -12.73 -9.12 -3.21
N TRP A 201 -12.57 -10.04 -2.25
CA TRP A 201 -11.66 -9.87 -1.10
C TRP A 201 -10.21 -9.65 -1.52
N GLY A 202 -9.68 -10.52 -2.38
CA GLY A 202 -8.29 -10.45 -2.85
C GLY A 202 -7.99 -9.14 -3.58
N TRP A 203 -8.88 -8.69 -4.46
CA TRP A 203 -8.73 -7.41 -5.15
C TRP A 203 -8.86 -6.21 -4.23
N TYR A 204 -9.80 -6.22 -3.29
CA TYR A 204 -9.97 -5.14 -2.32
C TYR A 204 -8.73 -5.01 -1.42
N HIS A 205 -8.20 -6.14 -0.96
CA HIS A 205 -6.97 -6.23 -0.19
C HIS A 205 -5.76 -5.68 -0.96
N GLY A 206 -5.49 -6.26 -2.13
CA GLY A 206 -4.34 -5.90 -2.95
C GLY A 206 -4.37 -4.43 -3.35
N ALA A 207 -5.52 -3.90 -3.78
CA ALA A 207 -5.60 -2.52 -4.22
C ALA A 207 -5.31 -1.50 -3.10
N THR A 208 -5.80 -1.75 -1.88
CA THR A 208 -5.53 -0.89 -0.73
C THR A 208 -4.05 -0.93 -0.34
N GLN A 209 -3.42 -2.11 -0.30
CA GLN A 209 -2.00 -2.26 0.00
C GLN A 209 -1.12 -1.61 -1.09
N LEU A 210 -1.42 -1.88 -2.37
CA LEU A 210 -0.66 -1.37 -3.50
C LEU A 210 -0.69 0.16 -3.56
N THR A 211 -1.82 0.78 -3.20
CA THR A 211 -1.93 2.24 -3.10
C THR A 211 -0.89 2.82 -2.14
N ILE A 212 -0.72 2.25 -0.94
CA ILE A 212 0.29 2.69 0.04
C ILE A 212 1.70 2.58 -0.53
N ILE A 213 2.02 1.43 -1.11
CA ILE A 213 3.36 1.13 -1.63
C ILE A 213 3.72 2.11 -2.77
N VAL A 214 2.78 2.38 -3.67
CA VAL A 214 2.98 3.31 -4.78
C VAL A 214 3.23 4.73 -4.28
N LEU A 215 2.43 5.20 -3.32
CA LEU A 215 2.59 6.54 -2.74
C LEU A 215 3.95 6.70 -2.04
N LEU A 216 4.38 5.69 -1.27
CA LEU A 216 5.71 5.68 -0.64
C LEU A 216 6.84 5.70 -1.67
N ARG A 217 6.77 4.85 -2.70
CA ARG A 217 7.80 4.78 -3.75
C ARG A 217 7.90 6.07 -4.55
N TYR A 218 6.77 6.75 -4.79
CA TYR A 218 6.78 8.06 -5.44
C TYR A 218 7.47 9.12 -4.57
N ALA A 219 7.10 9.22 -3.28
CA ALA A 219 7.74 10.15 -2.36
C ALA A 219 9.27 9.92 -2.23
N ILE A 220 9.70 8.66 -2.14
CA ILE A 220 11.12 8.26 -2.16
C ILE A 220 11.81 8.77 -3.43
N THR A 221 11.13 8.68 -4.57
CA THR A 221 11.68 9.11 -5.86
C THR A 221 11.87 10.61 -5.92
N GLU A 222 10.89 11.39 -5.48
CA GLU A 222 11.02 12.85 -5.42
C GLU A 222 12.12 13.28 -4.44
N PHE A 223 12.29 12.60 -3.30
CA PHE A 223 13.44 12.82 -2.43
C PHE A 223 14.78 12.51 -3.10
N ARG A 224 14.89 11.43 -3.90
CA ARG A 224 16.11 11.12 -4.66
C ARG A 224 16.42 12.16 -5.72
N VAL A 225 15.40 12.68 -6.41
CA VAL A 225 15.56 13.78 -7.38
C VAL A 225 16.04 15.04 -6.67
N PHE A 226 15.44 15.36 -5.53
CA PHE A 226 15.85 16.49 -4.71
C PHE A 226 17.30 16.38 -4.22
N LEU A 227 17.68 15.23 -3.65
CA LEU A 227 19.04 14.99 -3.17
C LEU A 227 20.06 15.07 -4.30
N HIS A 228 19.76 14.53 -5.48
CA HIS A 228 20.66 14.65 -6.62
C HIS A 228 20.85 16.10 -7.08
N SER A 229 19.77 16.90 -7.07
CA SER A 229 19.85 18.34 -7.34
C SER A 229 20.64 19.08 -6.26
N LEU A 230 20.56 18.62 -5.01
CA LEU A 230 21.27 19.20 -3.88
C LEU A 230 22.76 18.86 -3.90
N ASP A 231 23.12 17.64 -4.29
CA ASP A 231 24.50 17.17 -4.44
C ASP A 231 25.22 17.88 -5.61
N SER A 232 24.48 18.40 -6.59
CA SER A 232 25.01 19.13 -7.76
C SER A 232 24.86 20.66 -7.63
N LEU A 233 24.70 21.19 -6.41
CA LEU A 233 24.40 22.60 -6.19
C LEU A 233 25.56 23.53 -6.61
N ASP A 234 26.81 23.10 -6.42
CA ASP A 234 28.02 23.82 -6.88
C ASP A 234 28.06 23.92 -8.41
N ASP A 235 27.80 22.82 -9.13
CA ASP A 235 27.77 22.79 -10.59
C ASP A 235 26.65 23.68 -11.17
N GLN A 236 25.48 23.65 -10.53
CA GLN A 236 24.35 24.49 -10.94
C GLN A 236 24.61 25.98 -10.71
N LEU A 237 25.29 26.32 -9.60
CA LEU A 237 25.69 27.70 -9.32
C LEU A 237 26.69 28.19 -10.37
N ARG A 238 27.68 27.37 -10.72
CA ARG A 238 28.64 27.65 -11.79
C ARG A 238 27.95 27.85 -13.14
N GLN A 239 27.06 26.94 -13.52
CA GLN A 239 26.32 27.02 -14.78
C GLN A 239 25.44 28.28 -14.86
N ARG A 240 24.69 28.63 -13.80
CA ARG A 240 23.87 29.85 -13.78
C ARG A 240 24.72 31.12 -13.84
N ARG A 241 25.92 31.10 -13.26
CA ARG A 241 26.88 32.20 -13.36
C ARG A 241 27.36 32.39 -14.81
N GLU A 242 27.69 31.31 -15.51
CA GLU A 242 28.13 31.33 -16.91
C GLU A 242 27.01 31.81 -17.86
N GLN A 243 25.74 31.54 -17.52
CA GLN A 243 24.57 31.96 -18.31
C GLN A 243 24.13 33.40 -18.05
N SER A 244 24.54 34.01 -16.93
CA SER A 244 24.14 35.38 -16.59
C SER A 244 24.94 36.39 -17.42
N GLN A 245 24.30 37.00 -18.42
CA GLN A 245 24.91 38.09 -19.20
C GLN A 245 25.06 39.35 -18.32
N GLY A 246 26.31 39.74 -18.00
CA GLY A 246 26.64 40.93 -17.19
C GLY A 246 27.57 40.61 -16.02
N ALA A 247 27.82 41.57 -15.13
CA ALA A 247 28.50 41.30 -13.86
C ALA A 247 27.56 40.43 -12.99
N PRO A 248 27.86 39.14 -12.75
CA PRO A 248 26.94 38.25 -12.07
C PRO A 248 26.84 38.66 -10.60
N ASP A 249 25.64 39.03 -10.16
CA ASP A 249 25.31 39.15 -8.74
C ASP A 249 25.26 37.72 -8.15
N GLU A 250 26.45 37.21 -7.82
CA GLU A 250 26.68 35.86 -7.31
C GLU A 250 25.86 35.60 -6.04
N GLU A 251 25.63 36.62 -5.21
CA GLU A 251 24.77 36.55 -4.04
C GLU A 251 23.32 36.27 -4.43
N ARG A 252 22.79 37.01 -5.41
CA ARG A 252 21.42 36.83 -5.89
C ARG A 252 21.21 35.45 -6.50
N ILE A 253 22.13 34.98 -7.35
CA ILE A 253 22.04 33.66 -7.99
C ILE A 253 22.03 32.56 -6.93
N LEU A 254 22.95 32.62 -5.96
CA LEU A 254 23.03 31.66 -4.85
C LEU A 254 21.74 31.68 -4.02
N ARG A 255 21.25 32.87 -3.68
CA ARG A 255 20.06 33.06 -2.87
C ARG A 255 18.81 32.49 -3.56
N GLU A 256 18.63 32.77 -4.85
CA GLU A 256 17.53 32.22 -5.65
C GLU A 256 17.61 30.69 -5.73
N LEU A 257 18.80 30.14 -5.96
CA LEU A 257 19.03 28.69 -6.03
C LEU A 257 18.73 27.99 -4.70
N LEU A 258 19.19 28.53 -3.58
CA LEU A 258 18.93 27.98 -2.24
C LEU A 258 17.45 28.11 -1.86
N TYR A 259 16.79 29.22 -2.21
CA TYR A 259 15.36 29.36 -1.94
C TYR A 259 14.51 28.38 -2.76
N GLU A 260 14.90 28.10 -4.00
CA GLU A 260 14.27 27.07 -4.82
C GLU A 260 14.33 25.69 -4.13
N HIS A 261 15.54 25.30 -3.67
CA HIS A 261 15.75 24.04 -2.95
C HIS A 261 15.04 24.00 -1.59
N ALA A 262 15.07 25.09 -0.83
CA ALA A 262 14.39 25.20 0.46
C ALA A 262 12.87 25.09 0.31
N ARG A 263 12.29 25.75 -0.70
CA ARG A 263 10.86 25.66 -1.02
C ARG A 263 10.47 24.24 -1.39
N HIS A 264 11.28 23.57 -2.21
CA HIS A 264 10.99 22.19 -2.59
C HIS A 264 11.15 21.20 -1.43
N HIS A 265 12.20 21.36 -0.61
CA HIS A 265 12.35 20.57 0.62
C HIS A 265 11.14 20.71 1.54
N SER A 266 10.63 21.94 1.73
CA SER A 266 9.40 22.18 2.50
C SER A 266 8.19 21.44 1.91
N GLN A 267 8.03 21.43 0.59
CA GLN A 267 6.97 20.66 -0.09
C GLN A 267 7.10 19.15 0.16
N LEU A 268 8.31 18.60 0.09
CA LEU A 268 8.56 17.19 0.39
C LEU A 268 8.26 16.84 1.85
N ILE A 269 8.53 17.75 2.80
CA ILE A 269 8.18 17.55 4.20
C ILE A 269 6.66 17.57 4.41
N VAL A 270 5.91 18.39 3.66
CA VAL A 270 4.45 18.35 3.66
C VAL A 270 3.94 17.00 3.13
N VAL A 271 4.54 16.48 2.05
CA VAL A 271 4.25 15.14 1.51
C VAL A 271 4.50 14.05 2.56
N VAL A 272 5.64 14.08 3.25
CA VAL A 272 5.95 13.16 4.36
C VAL A 272 4.92 13.27 5.49
N THR A 273 4.45 14.49 5.78
CA THR A 273 3.45 14.71 6.82
C THR A 273 2.10 14.09 6.44
N HIS A 274 1.68 14.23 5.19
CA HIS A 274 0.48 13.55 4.67
C HIS A 274 0.61 12.02 4.74
N LEU A 275 1.76 11.48 4.31
CA LEU A 275 2.04 10.05 4.40
C LEU A 275 2.04 9.55 5.85
N ARG A 276 2.60 10.33 6.78
CA ARG A 276 2.64 9.99 8.22
C ARG A 276 1.23 9.89 8.79
N THR A 277 0.37 10.88 8.52
CA THR A 277 -1.02 10.88 9.00
C THR A 277 -1.78 9.67 8.46
N LEU A 278 -1.64 9.38 7.17
CA LEU A 278 -2.30 8.27 6.51
C LEU A 278 -1.78 6.92 7.02
N LEU A 279 -0.47 6.75 7.14
CA LEU A 279 0.14 5.52 7.64
C LEU A 279 -0.15 5.27 9.11
N ARG A 280 -0.43 6.31 9.91
CA ARG A 280 -0.60 6.16 11.36
C ARG A 280 -1.66 5.14 11.74
N ASN A 281 -2.88 5.31 11.23
CA ASN A 281 -3.98 4.41 11.54
C ASN A 281 -3.91 3.13 10.69
N TYR A 282 -3.46 3.27 9.43
CA TYR A 282 -3.31 2.12 8.53
C TYR A 282 -2.34 1.07 9.11
N SER A 283 -1.16 1.50 9.55
CA SER A 283 -0.16 0.60 10.14
C SER A 283 -0.63 0.02 11.47
N LEU A 284 -1.30 0.78 12.32
CA LEU A 284 -1.89 0.24 13.55
C LEU A 284 -2.84 -0.93 13.26
N VAL A 285 -3.82 -0.72 12.37
CA VAL A 285 -4.76 -1.77 11.99
C VAL A 285 -4.01 -2.95 11.35
N HIS A 286 -3.06 -2.68 10.45
CA HIS A 286 -2.28 -3.73 9.80
C HIS A 286 -1.51 -4.60 10.81
N PHE A 287 -0.74 -3.98 11.71
CA PHE A 287 0.05 -4.69 12.72
C PHE A 287 -0.83 -5.45 13.73
N SER A 288 -1.91 -4.84 14.23
CA SER A 288 -2.80 -5.50 15.19
C SER A 288 -3.41 -6.78 14.60
N PHE A 289 -3.96 -6.69 13.38
CA PHE A 289 -4.54 -7.86 12.72
C PHE A 289 -3.48 -8.86 12.28
N TYR A 290 -2.29 -8.40 11.88
CA TYR A 290 -1.18 -9.30 11.59
C TYR A 290 -0.82 -10.16 12.80
N MET A 291 -0.69 -9.57 13.99
CA MET A 291 -0.39 -10.30 15.20
C MET A 291 -1.50 -11.28 15.59
N ILE A 292 -2.77 -10.92 15.39
CA ILE A 292 -3.91 -11.84 15.60
C ILE A 292 -3.81 -13.04 14.64
N ILE A 293 -3.60 -12.79 13.35
CA ILE A 293 -3.47 -13.84 12.32
C ILE A 293 -2.29 -14.77 12.62
N VAL A 294 -1.15 -14.23 13.03
CA VAL A 294 0.01 -15.05 13.42
C VAL A 294 -0.28 -15.86 14.67
N ALA A 295 -0.90 -15.26 15.69
CA ALA A 295 -1.23 -15.96 16.92
C ALA A 295 -2.21 -17.12 16.67
N THR A 296 -3.24 -16.90 15.85
CA THR A 296 -4.20 -17.94 15.50
C THR A 296 -3.56 -19.05 14.69
N PHE A 297 -2.73 -18.70 13.70
CA PHE A 297 -1.98 -19.66 12.90
C PHE A 297 -1.02 -20.51 13.75
N MET A 298 -0.21 -19.89 14.61
CA MET A 298 0.76 -20.62 15.44
C MET A 298 0.06 -21.53 16.46
N THR A 299 -1.02 -21.06 17.09
CA THR A 299 -1.82 -21.88 18.00
C THR A 299 -2.39 -23.11 17.28
N ARG A 300 -2.89 -22.91 16.06
CA ARG A 300 -3.45 -23.97 15.22
C ARG A 300 -2.41 -25.02 14.80
N VAL A 301 -1.19 -24.58 14.47
CA VAL A 301 -0.10 -25.45 14.00
C VAL A 301 0.56 -26.21 15.15
N LEU A 302 0.83 -25.53 16.27
CA LEU A 302 1.68 -26.05 17.33
C LEU A 302 0.90 -26.69 18.48
N ILE A 303 -0.18 -26.06 18.95
CA ILE A 303 -0.87 -26.47 20.18
C ILE A 303 -2.00 -27.45 19.89
N ILE A 304 -2.75 -27.22 18.81
CA ILE A 304 -3.93 -28.02 18.47
C ILE A 304 -3.71 -28.75 17.14
N PRO A 305 -2.69 -29.62 17.01
CA PRO A 305 -2.40 -30.29 15.74
C PRO A 305 -3.56 -31.21 15.34
N GLY A 306 -3.87 -31.24 14.03
CA GLY A 306 -4.95 -32.06 13.48
C GLY A 306 -5.38 -31.60 12.09
N ARG A 307 -6.05 -32.46 11.32
CA ARG A 307 -6.63 -32.08 10.01
C ARG A 307 -7.92 -31.30 10.25
N SER A 308 -7.96 -30.01 9.87
CA SER A 308 -9.20 -29.23 9.73
C SER A 308 -9.56 -29.04 8.26
N SER A 309 -10.76 -28.54 8.03
CA SER A 309 -11.36 -28.30 6.73
C SER A 309 -10.54 -27.38 5.82
N PHE A 310 -9.99 -26.31 6.39
CA PHE A 310 -9.15 -25.34 5.67
C PHE A 310 -7.79 -25.84 5.26
N GLY A 311 -7.27 -26.90 5.91
CA GLY A 311 -5.85 -27.22 5.85
C GLY A 311 -4.93 -26.07 6.32
N LEU A 312 -3.68 -26.38 6.63
CA LEU A 312 -2.70 -25.37 7.04
C LEU A 312 -2.35 -24.35 5.92
N VAL A 313 -2.79 -24.60 4.68
CA VAL A 313 -2.39 -23.87 3.49
C VAL A 313 -2.94 -22.44 3.47
N ILE A 314 -4.24 -22.24 3.72
CA ILE A 314 -4.86 -20.90 3.63
C ILE A 314 -4.31 -19.97 4.72
N PRO A 315 -4.34 -20.34 6.02
CA PRO A 315 -3.71 -19.54 7.07
C PRO A 315 -2.23 -19.23 6.79
N LEU A 316 -1.44 -20.21 6.33
CA LEU A 316 -0.03 -20.02 5.98
C LEU A 316 0.14 -18.97 4.87
N LEU A 317 -0.66 -19.04 3.80
CA LEU A 317 -0.62 -18.08 2.70
C LEU A 317 -0.95 -16.67 3.20
N VAL A 318 -1.98 -16.53 4.04
CA VAL A 318 -2.40 -15.23 4.59
C VAL A 318 -1.31 -14.65 5.50
N THR A 319 -0.75 -15.45 6.40
CA THR A 319 0.37 -15.05 7.27
C THR A 319 1.59 -14.62 6.44
N THR A 320 1.92 -15.36 5.38
CA THR A 320 3.05 -15.05 4.49
C THR A 320 2.84 -13.75 3.74
N ILE A 321 1.63 -13.51 3.22
CA ILE A 321 1.29 -12.24 2.55
C ILE A 321 1.50 -11.09 3.53
N TYR A 322 0.86 -11.11 4.70
CA TYR A 322 0.99 -10.04 5.69
C TYR A 322 2.43 -9.82 6.16
N PHE A 323 3.23 -10.88 6.28
CA PHE A 323 4.66 -10.77 6.58
C PHE A 323 5.39 -9.95 5.51
N LEU A 324 5.18 -10.27 4.23
CA LEU A 324 5.76 -9.54 3.10
C LEU A 324 5.25 -8.10 3.01
N GLU A 325 3.96 -7.86 3.28
CA GLU A 325 3.39 -6.51 3.34
C GLU A 325 4.06 -5.67 4.42
N THR A 326 4.21 -6.25 5.61
CA THR A 326 4.83 -5.60 6.77
C THR A 326 6.28 -5.25 6.46
N PHE A 327 7.04 -6.21 5.91
CA PHE A 327 8.41 -6.02 5.49
C PHE A 327 8.54 -4.87 4.48
N GLY A 328 7.77 -4.93 3.39
CA GLY A 328 7.80 -3.92 2.33
C GLY A 328 7.48 -2.52 2.84
N MET A 329 6.45 -2.39 3.69
CA MET A 329 6.07 -1.11 4.29
C MET A 329 7.16 -0.55 5.19
N CYS A 330 7.68 -1.36 6.12
CA CYS A 330 8.73 -0.94 7.05
C CYS A 330 10.01 -0.50 6.32
N MET A 331 10.43 -1.25 5.29
CA MET A 331 11.64 -0.93 4.52
C MET A 331 11.48 0.37 3.70
N LEU A 332 10.31 0.59 3.10
CA LEU A 332 10.05 1.83 2.36
C LEU A 332 9.97 3.05 3.28
N VAL A 333 9.35 2.90 4.45
CA VAL A 333 9.30 3.97 5.45
C VAL A 333 10.69 4.31 5.96
N GLU A 334 11.49 3.29 6.33
CA GLU A 334 12.88 3.47 6.74
C GLU A 334 13.70 4.20 5.67
N MET A 335 13.57 3.76 4.42
CA MET A 335 14.25 4.39 3.28
C MET A 335 13.89 5.87 3.14
N LEU A 336 12.61 6.21 3.28
CA LEU A 336 12.14 7.60 3.18
C LEU A 336 12.74 8.47 4.30
N VAL A 337 12.78 7.95 5.54
CA VAL A 337 13.39 8.64 6.68
C VAL A 337 14.89 8.85 6.47
N GLN A 338 15.60 7.83 5.98
CA GLN A 338 17.03 7.91 5.69
C GLN A 338 17.35 8.94 4.60
N LEU A 339 16.57 8.98 3.51
CA LEU A 339 16.72 9.99 2.46
C LEU A 339 16.50 11.40 3.01
N ASN A 340 15.52 11.59 3.87
CA ASN A 340 15.30 12.88 4.50
C ASN A 340 16.49 13.30 5.38
N ARG A 341 17.06 12.39 6.17
CA ARG A 341 18.28 12.67 6.97
C ARG A 341 19.49 13.00 6.08
N LYS A 342 19.58 12.38 4.90
CA LYS A 342 20.67 12.63 3.93
C LYS A 342 20.69 14.08 3.41
N VAL A 343 19.58 14.81 3.48
CA VAL A 343 19.54 16.24 3.11
C VAL A 343 20.55 17.05 3.90
N SER A 344 20.70 16.76 5.21
CA SER A 344 21.69 17.44 6.05
C SER A 344 23.12 17.17 5.55
N THR A 345 23.45 15.91 5.27
CA THR A 345 24.80 15.54 4.80
C THR A 345 25.12 16.13 3.43
N SER A 346 24.15 16.15 2.50
CA SER A 346 24.30 16.76 1.18
C SER A 346 24.53 18.27 1.26
N LEU A 347 23.80 18.98 2.14
CA LEU A 347 24.01 20.42 2.37
C LEU A 347 25.38 20.74 2.98
N TYR A 348 25.93 19.86 3.81
CA TYR A 348 27.29 20.04 4.34
C TYR A 348 28.38 19.79 3.28
N GLY A 349 28.09 18.99 2.25
CA GLY A 349 28.99 18.73 1.13
C GLY A 349 29.12 19.91 0.15
N PHE A 350 28.12 20.79 0.09
CA PHE A 350 28.17 22.03 -0.69
C PHE A 350 29.28 22.97 -0.16
N SER A 351 29.95 23.70 -1.04
CA SER A 351 31.06 24.61 -0.69
C SER A 351 30.63 25.92 0.03
N TRP A 352 29.62 25.83 0.91
CA TRP A 352 29.02 26.92 1.67
C TRP A 352 29.99 27.85 2.43
N PRO A 353 31.17 27.42 2.94
CA PRO A 353 32.07 28.34 3.64
C PRO A 353 32.55 29.49 2.75
N GLN A 354 32.72 29.25 1.45
CA GLN A 354 33.15 30.25 0.47
C GLN A 354 32.10 31.35 0.27
N TYR A 355 30.84 31.00 0.51
CA TYR A 355 29.69 31.87 0.30
C TYR A 355 29.21 32.59 1.56
N LEU A 356 29.90 32.43 2.69
CA LEU A 356 29.57 33.11 3.96
C LEU A 356 29.67 34.64 3.85
N ARG A 357 30.48 35.15 2.93
CA ARG A 357 30.63 36.58 2.65
C ARG A 357 29.32 37.25 2.20
N TYR A 358 28.39 36.48 1.63
CA TYR A 358 27.09 36.94 1.14
C TYR A 358 26.00 37.00 2.23
N GLY A 359 26.40 37.01 3.50
CA GLY A 359 25.55 37.41 4.61
C GLY A 359 24.78 36.28 5.31
N ARG A 360 24.00 36.70 6.32
CA ARG A 360 23.31 35.80 7.27
C ARG A 360 22.14 35.02 6.66
N ALA A 361 21.59 35.48 5.54
CA ALA A 361 20.41 34.89 4.91
C ALA A 361 20.68 33.48 4.36
N THR A 362 21.79 33.29 3.63
CA THR A 362 22.24 32.00 3.07
C THR A 362 22.46 30.97 4.18
N LYS A 363 23.22 31.36 5.21
CA LYS A 363 23.46 30.52 6.40
C LYS A 363 22.16 30.13 7.08
N ARG A 364 21.23 31.08 7.26
CA ARG A 364 19.92 30.82 7.87
C ARG A 364 19.11 29.81 7.07
N THR A 365 19.01 29.97 5.75
CA THR A 365 18.25 29.05 4.89
C THR A 365 18.80 27.63 4.95
N MET A 366 20.12 27.45 4.82
CA MET A 366 20.76 26.14 4.93
C MET A 366 20.53 25.52 6.32
N MET A 367 20.70 26.31 7.39
CA MET A 367 20.49 25.83 8.75
C MET A 367 19.04 25.40 9.00
N LEU A 368 18.06 26.13 8.46
CA LEU A 368 16.64 25.74 8.55
C LEU A 368 16.38 24.42 7.81
N MET A 369 16.96 24.22 6.63
CA MET A 369 16.83 22.95 5.90
C MET A 369 17.46 21.79 6.68
N ILE A 370 18.65 21.98 7.25
CA ILE A 370 19.35 20.99 8.09
C ILE A 370 18.52 20.65 9.33
N MET A 371 18.03 21.68 10.05
CA MET A 371 17.20 21.49 11.23
C MET A 371 15.93 20.72 10.89
N GLN A 372 15.26 21.07 9.79
CA GLN A 372 14.04 20.40 9.34
C GLN A 372 14.30 18.94 8.93
N ALA A 373 15.42 18.65 8.28
CA ALA A 373 15.83 17.29 7.94
C ALA A 373 16.06 16.43 9.20
N ASN A 374 16.75 17.00 10.20
CA ASN A 374 17.13 16.28 11.42
C ASN A 374 16.01 16.18 12.46
N MET A 375 15.06 17.12 12.50
CA MET A 375 13.92 17.12 13.43
C MET A 375 12.67 16.43 12.86
N THR A 376 12.81 15.57 11.85
CA THR A 376 11.65 14.88 11.30
C THR A 376 11.07 13.90 12.30
N LYS A 377 9.78 14.08 12.62
CA LYS A 377 9.02 13.14 13.43
C LYS A 377 9.00 11.78 12.74
N ASP A 378 9.23 10.71 13.49
CA ASP A 378 9.17 9.36 12.94
C ASP A 378 7.74 9.02 12.48
N PHE A 379 7.66 8.02 11.60
CA PHE A 379 6.38 7.38 11.29
C PHE A 379 5.97 6.53 12.49
N SER A 380 4.69 6.58 12.87
CA SER A 380 4.20 5.83 14.03
C SER A 380 2.97 5.02 13.69
N ALA A 381 2.87 3.80 14.24
CA ALA A 381 1.65 3.00 14.24
C ALA A 381 0.79 3.42 15.44
N GLY A 382 -0.31 4.14 15.18
CA GLY A 382 -1.26 4.60 16.19
C GLY A 382 -0.76 5.67 17.17
N GLY A 383 0.54 6.01 17.16
CA GLY A 383 1.20 6.75 18.24
C GLY A 383 1.87 5.84 19.27
N MET A 384 1.81 4.52 19.08
CA MET A 384 2.31 3.52 20.04
C MET A 384 3.76 3.11 19.76
N THR A 385 4.07 2.83 18.49
CA THR A 385 5.40 2.37 18.06
C THR A 385 5.84 3.12 16.81
N THR A 386 7.15 3.18 16.56
CA THR A 386 7.71 3.77 15.34
C THR A 386 7.73 2.73 14.22
N VAL A 387 7.22 3.08 13.04
CA VAL A 387 7.26 2.19 11.85
C VAL A 387 8.66 2.30 11.25
N SER A 388 9.43 1.23 11.34
CA SER A 388 10.82 1.16 10.88
C SER A 388 11.24 -0.27 10.58
N ALA A 389 12.45 -0.44 10.01
CA ALA A 389 13.07 -1.76 9.90
C ALA A 389 13.31 -2.42 11.27
N GLU A 390 13.57 -1.61 12.31
CA GLU A 390 13.72 -2.11 13.68
C GLU A 390 12.41 -2.68 14.24
N LEU A 391 11.27 -2.02 13.97
CA LEU A 391 9.96 -2.57 14.36
C LEU A 391 9.72 -3.92 13.71
N PHE A 392 10.01 -4.07 12.42
CA PHE A 392 9.89 -5.34 11.73
C PHE A 392 10.77 -6.43 12.37
N ALA A 393 12.02 -6.13 12.69
CA ALA A 393 12.91 -7.06 13.39
C ALA A 393 12.41 -7.43 14.79
N LYS A 394 11.84 -6.46 15.54
CA LYS A 394 11.16 -6.73 16.83
C LYS A 394 9.95 -7.64 16.64
N THR A 395 9.13 -7.41 15.63
CA THR A 395 7.99 -8.27 15.30
C THR A 395 8.45 -9.69 14.95
N CYS A 396 9.50 -9.86 14.13
CA CYS A 396 10.05 -11.19 13.82
C CYS A 396 10.52 -11.93 15.08
N ARG A 397 11.24 -11.22 15.97
CA ARG A 397 11.66 -11.79 17.26
C ARG A 397 10.47 -12.17 18.13
N MET A 398 9.44 -11.33 18.18
CA MET A 398 8.21 -11.63 18.94
C MET A 398 7.50 -12.87 18.39
N ILE A 399 7.37 -12.99 17.06
CA ILE A 399 6.78 -14.17 16.41
C ILE A 399 7.58 -15.42 16.73
N TYR A 400 8.92 -15.35 16.64
CA TYR A 400 9.80 -16.46 17.00
C TYR A 400 9.63 -16.85 18.47
N THR A 401 9.63 -15.89 19.40
CA THR A 401 9.42 -16.17 20.82
C THR A 401 8.06 -16.80 21.08
N MET A 402 6.99 -16.30 20.45
CA MET A 402 5.65 -16.88 20.54
C MET A 402 5.64 -18.32 20.01
N MET A 403 6.27 -18.56 18.86
CA MET A 403 6.39 -19.88 18.27
C MET A 403 7.12 -20.86 19.20
N MET A 404 8.27 -20.47 19.74
CA MET A 404 9.04 -21.30 20.69
C MET A 404 8.28 -21.56 21.99
N PHE A 405 7.61 -20.55 22.54
CA PHE A 405 6.80 -20.69 23.74
C PHE A 405 5.62 -21.66 23.52
N MET A 406 4.88 -21.49 22.42
CA MET A 406 3.78 -22.38 22.06
C MET A 406 4.25 -23.81 21.78
N ALA A 407 5.41 -23.97 21.12
CA ALA A 407 6.01 -25.29 20.90
C ALA A 407 6.38 -25.98 22.22
N ASN A 408 6.97 -25.25 23.17
CA ASN A 408 7.28 -25.78 24.50
C ASN A 408 6.05 -26.10 25.36
N MET A 409 4.91 -25.42 25.13
CA MET A 409 3.65 -25.76 25.81
C MET A 409 2.94 -26.95 25.17
N ALA A 410 3.26 -27.27 23.92
CA ALA A 410 2.65 -28.39 23.18
C ALA A 410 3.34 -29.74 23.47
N THR A 411 4.58 -29.70 23.97
CA THR A 411 5.31 -30.83 24.56
C THR A 411 4.95 -31.01 26.02
#